data_AF-A0A7W4DHB0-F1
#
_entry.id   AF-A0A7W4DHB0-F1
#
_cell.length_a   1.000
_cell.length_b   1.000
_cell.length_c   1.000
_cell.angle_alpha   90.00
_cell.angle_beta   90.00
_cell.angle_gamma   90.00
#
_symmetry.space_group_name_H-M   'P 1'
#
loop_
_entity.id
_entity.type
_entity.pdbx_description
1 polymer ?
#
loop_
_entity_poly.entity_id
_entity_poly.type
_entity_poly.pdbx_seq_one_letter_code
_entity_poly.pdbx_strand_id
1 'polypeptide(L)' 'MKRRQLKPVLPLSYVIRYEASDGSEHKIINTSLAEIKKTERYLREKGVKNIDIAVIMPRKSEGSEMFPVNY' A
#
# COMPACT_ATOMS: atom_id res chain seq x y z
N MET A 1 -27.27 -9.20 20.79
CA MET A 1 -25.98 -9.58 20.20
C MET A 1 -25.27 -8.34 19.64
N LYS A 2 -24.19 -7.87 20.27
CA LYS A 2 -23.38 -6.76 19.71
C LYS A 2 -22.50 -7.31 18.58
N ARG A 3 -22.78 -6.95 17.33
CA ARG A 3 -21.89 -7.20 16.20
C ARG A 3 -20.55 -6.54 16.50
N ARG A 4 -19.50 -7.32 16.76
CA ARG A 4 -18.12 -6.83 16.79
C ARG A 4 -17.80 -6.36 15.37
N GLN A 5 -17.90 -5.06 15.13
CA GLN A 5 -17.41 -4.46 13.88
C GLN A 5 -15.89 -4.59 13.90
N LEU A 6 -15.35 -5.63 13.25
CA LEU A 6 -13.94 -5.73 12.95
C LEU A 6 -13.60 -4.55 12.04
N LYS A 7 -12.78 -3.61 12.52
CA LYS A 7 -12.30 -2.50 11.69
C LYS A 7 -11.54 -3.10 10.50
N PRO A 8 -11.75 -2.60 9.28
CA PRO A 8 -11.00 -3.07 8.12
C PRO A 8 -9.52 -2.83 8.34
N VAL A 9 -8.70 -3.80 7.91
CA VAL A 9 -7.23 -3.67 7.95
C VAL A 9 -6.84 -2.54 7.00
N LEU A 10 -6.32 -1.45 7.56
CA LEU A 10 -5.84 -0.31 6.79
C LEU A 10 -4.42 -0.59 6.28
N PRO A 11 -4.07 -0.16 5.05
CA PRO A 11 -2.70 -0.19 4.55
C PRO A 11 -1.74 0.57 5.47
N LEU A 12 -0.50 0.08 5.60
CA LEU A 12 0.57 0.78 6.31
C LEU A 12 1.13 1.93 5.48
N SER A 13 1.33 1.68 4.18
CA SER A 13 1.84 2.68 3.24
C SER A 13 1.57 2.27 1.81
N TYR A 14 1.76 3.23 0.92
CA TYR A 14 1.63 3.12 -0.52
C TYR A 14 2.97 3.47 -1.14
N VAL A 15 3.31 2.81 -2.24
CA VAL A 15 4.59 2.96 -2.92
C VAL A 15 4.29 3.26 -4.38
N ILE A 16 4.91 4.29 -4.94
CA ILE A 16 4.94 4.55 -6.38
C ILE A 16 6.37 4.35 -6.88
N ARG A 17 6.51 3.54 -7.94
CA ARG A 17 7.75 3.25 -8.65
C ARG A 17 7.60 3.75 -10.07
N TYR A 18 8.60 4.44 -10.58
CA TYR A 18 8.56 4.92 -11.96
C TYR A 18 9.95 5.05 -12.56
N GLU A 19 10.00 4.97 -13.88
CA GLU A 19 11.22 5.22 -14.66
C GLU A 19 11.14 6.64 -15.25
N ALA A 20 12.12 7.47 -14.92
CA ALA A 20 12.21 8.82 -15.47
C ALA A 20 12.69 8.79 -16.93
N SER A 21 12.60 9.94 -17.62
CA SER A 21 12.97 10.07 -19.02
C SER A 21 14.45 9.81 -19.32
N ASP A 22 15.30 9.88 -18.29
CA ASP A 22 16.73 9.57 -18.35
C ASP A 22 17.03 8.07 -18.08
N GLY A 23 15.98 7.24 -17.92
CA GLY A 23 16.09 5.82 -17.59
C GLY A 23 16.39 5.54 -16.12
N SER A 24 16.38 6.56 -15.25
CA SER A 24 16.58 6.36 -13.82
C SER A 24 15.32 5.84 -13.13
N GLU A 25 15.48 4.84 -12.26
CA GLU A 25 14.38 4.30 -11.45
C GLU A 25 14.21 5.10 -10.16
N HIS A 26 12.97 5.50 -9.89
CA HIS A 26 12.60 6.25 -8.69
C HIS A 26 11.55 5.51 -7.88
N LYS A 27 11.62 5.66 -6.56
CA LYS A 27 10.67 5.07 -5.61
C LYS A 27 10.27 6.09 -4.55
N ILE A 28 8.97 6.29 -4.39
CA ILE A 28 8.39 7.16 -3.36
C ILE A 28 7.45 6.33 -2.49
N ILE A 29 7.55 6.49 -1.17
CA ILE A 29 6.70 5.81 -0.19
C ILE A 29 5.92 6.87 0.58
N ASN A 30 4.60 6.70 0.71
CA ASN A 30 3.75 7.61 1.48
C ASN A 30 2.63 6.84 2.18
N THR A 31 2.21 7.28 3.36
CA THR A 31 1.08 6.68 4.10
C THR A 31 -0.29 7.13 3.54
N SER A 32 -0.33 8.22 2.78
CA SER A 32 -1.52 8.78 2.15
C SER A 32 -1.69 8.32 0.70
N LEU A 33 -2.81 7.66 0.41
CA LEU A 33 -3.20 7.31 -0.96
C LEU A 33 -3.43 8.55 -1.83
N ALA A 34 -3.95 9.63 -1.23
CA ALA A 34 -4.21 10.88 -1.95
C ALA A 34 -2.92 11.51 -2.49
N GLU A 35 -1.86 11.50 -1.69
CA GLU A 35 -0.55 11.98 -2.12
C GLU A 35 0.03 11.11 -3.25
N ILE A 36 -0.05 9.78 -3.14
CA ILE A 36 0.40 8.88 -4.21
C ILE A 36 -0.36 9.12 -5.52
N LYS A 37 -1.67 9.28 -5.47
CA LYS A 37 -2.47 9.58 -6.67
C LYS A 37 -2.15 10.94 -7.28
N LYS A 38 -1.87 11.94 -6.43
CA LYS A 38 -1.43 13.27 -6.88
C LYS A 38 -0.07 13.18 -7.58
N THR A 39 0.86 12.42 -7.02
CA THR A 39 2.17 12.15 -7.62
C THR A 39 2.04 11.40 -8.94
N GLU A 40 1.21 10.35 -9.00
CA GLU A 40 0.93 9.61 -10.24
C GLU A 40 0.44 10.53 -11.35
N ARG A 41 -0.55 11.38 -11.05
CA ARG A 41 -1.09 12.33 -12.03
C ARG A 41 -0.02 13.28 -12.52
N TYR A 42 0.77 13.85 -11.61
CA TYR A 42 1.88 14.74 -11.96
C TYR A 42 2.89 14.05 -12.89
N LEU A 43 3.28 12.81 -12.60
CA LEU A 43 4.22 12.05 -13.41
C LEU A 43 3.66 11.76 -14.81
N ARG A 44 2.37 11.41 -14.91
CA ARG A 44 1.70 11.22 -16.21
C ARG A 44 1.64 12.51 -17.02
N GLU A 45 1.34 13.65 -16.38
CA GLU A 45 1.36 14.98 -17.03
C GLU A 45 2.76 15.35 -17.53
N LYS A 46 3.82 14.85 -16.89
CA LYS A 46 5.22 14.99 -17.33
C LYS A 46 5.64 13.98 -18.41
N GLY A 47 4.75 13.09 -18.84
CA GLY A 47 5.03 12.12 -19.90
C GLY A 47 5.69 10.83 -19.43
N VAL A 48 5.76 10.57 -18.12
CA VAL A 48 6.23 9.30 -17.59
C VAL A 48 5.19 8.21 -17.90
N LYS A 49 5.62 7.15 -18.58
CA LYS A 49 4.73 6.06 -19.04
C LYS A 49 4.80 4.82 -18.14
N ASN A 50 5.97 4.54 -17.59
CA ASN A 50 6.21 3.37 -16.75
C ASN A 50 6.04 3.77 -15.28
N ILE A 51 4.82 3.59 -14.75
CA ILE A 51 4.47 3.88 -13.35
C ILE A 51 3.79 2.65 -12.76
N ASP A 52 4.31 2.17 -11.63
CA ASP A 52 3.74 1.08 -10.83
C ASP A 52 3.39 1.58 -9.43
N ILE A 53 2.22 1.18 -8.92
CA ILE A 53 1.75 1.55 -7.58
C ILE A 53 1.48 0.28 -6.78
N ALA A 54 2.18 0.14 -5.66
CA ALA A 54 2.03 -0.96 -4.72
C ALA A 54 1.48 -0.49 -3.36
N VAL A 55 0.84 -1.41 -2.65
CA VAL A 55 0.28 -1.18 -1.31
C VAL A 55 0.99 -2.11 -0.32
N ILE A 56 1.49 -1.54 0.77
CA ILE A 56 2.08 -2.30 1.88
C ILE A 56 0.99 -2.54 2.91
N MET A 57 0.54 -3.80 3.00
CA MET A 57 -0.45 -4.22 4.00
C MET A 57 0.24 -4.61 5.31
N PRO A 58 -0.42 -4.40 6.47
CA PRO A 58 0.03 -4.99 7.73
C PRO A 58 0.08 -6.51 7.57
N ARG A 59 1.18 -7.13 7.99
CA ARG A 59 1.23 -8.60 8.11
C ARG A 59 0.15 -9.02 9.12
N LYS A 60 -0.68 -10.00 8.76
CA LYS A 60 -1.49 -10.69 9.77
C LYS A 60 -0.51 -11.29 10.77
N SER A 61 -0.72 -11.04 12.06
CA SER A 61 0.01 -11.72 13.11
C SER A 61 -0.21 -13.22 12.98
N GLU A 62 0.85 -14.00 12.73
CA GLU A 62 0.83 -15.48 12.60
C GLU A 62 0.51 -16.20 13.93
N GLY A 63 -0.20 -15.57 14.87
CA GLY A 63 -0.32 -16.05 16.26
C GLY A 63 -1.72 -16.07 16.85
N SER A 64 -2.80 -15.99 16.05
CA SER A 64 -4.17 -16.01 16.59
C SER A 64 -4.99 -17.25 16.24
N GLU A 65 -4.34 -18.34 15.82
CA GLU A 65 -4.95 -19.67 15.85
C GLU A 65 -4.52 -20.36 17.15
N MET A 66 -5.01 -19.87 18.30
CA MET A 66 -5.07 -20.71 19.49
C MET A 66 -6.14 -21.78 19.21
N PHE A 67 -5.71 -22.89 18.63
CA PHE A 67 -6.50 -24.12 18.60
C PHE A 67 -6.89 -24.46 20.05
N PRO A 68 -8.18 -24.66 20.37
CA PRO A 68 -8.57 -25.08 21.71
C PRO A 68 -8.02 -26.48 21.93
N VAL A 69 -7.01 -26.59 22.80
CA VAL A 69 -6.58 -27.87 23.37
C VAL A 69 -7.65 -28.23 24.39
N ASN A 70 -8.56 -29.13 24.02
CA ASN A 70 -9.45 -29.77 25.00
C ASN A 70 -8.58 -30.73 25.83
N TYR A 71 -8.44 -30.43 27.12
CA TYR A 71 -7.96 -31.37 28.14
C TYR A 71 -9.08 -32.31 28.58
#